data_AF-A0A8X6JIF4-F1
#
_entry.id   AF-A0A8X6JIF4-F1
#
_cell.length_a   1.000
_cell.length_b   1.000
_cell.length_c   1.000
_cell.angle_alpha   90.00
_cell.angle_beta   90.00
_cell.angle_gamma   90.00
#
_symmetry.space_group_name_H-M   'P 1'
#
loop_
_entity.id
_entity.type
_entity.pdbx_description
1 polymer ?
#
loop_
_entity_poly.entity_id
_entity_poly.type
_entity_poly.pdbx_seq_one_letter_code
_entity_poly.pdbx_strand_id
1 'polypeptide(L)'
;MEAIDKVRAKRKVVRSASTKFVNKVKSFLETFDSQNETHQEQLSEYLLNLDAKQIELQSLNKEVEVLLSDEELFEAEIEGSLENEENINEVKYKIKSKINKKASKPTSCKF
;
A
#
# COMPACT_ATOMS: atom_id res chain seq x y z
N MET A 1 3.89 25.69 16.04
CA MET A 1 4.77 25.01 15.07
C MET A 1 5.14 23.58 15.50
N GLU A 2 5.24 23.26 16.79
CA GLU A 2 5.63 21.92 17.27
C GLU A 2 4.69 20.76 16.82
N ALA A 3 3.39 21.01 16.63
CA ALA A 3 2.44 19.97 16.24
C ALA A 3 2.64 19.49 14.79
N ILE A 4 2.83 20.41 13.84
CA ILE A 4 3.02 20.05 12.42
C ILE A 4 4.34 19.31 12.23
N ASP A 5 5.40 19.70 12.95
CA ASP A 5 6.70 19.02 12.87
C ASP A 5 6.65 17.57 13.39
N LYS A 6 5.84 17.31 14.43
CA LYS A 6 5.57 15.95 14.91
C LYS A 6 4.82 15.11 13.87
N VAL A 7 3.80 15.67 13.23
CA VAL A 7 3.05 14.97 12.18
C VAL A 7 3.94 14.68 10.97
N ARG A 8 4.76 15.65 10.55
CA ARG A 8 5.77 15.47 9.48
C ARG A 8 6.76 14.35 9.80
N ALA A 9 7.29 14.32 11.02
CA ALA A 9 8.21 13.29 11.45
C ALA A 9 7.57 11.90 11.40
N LYS A 10 6.34 11.75 11.92
CA LYS A 10 5.57 10.50 11.84
C LYS A 10 5.34 10.09 10.39
N ARG A 11 4.88 11.00 9.54
CA ARG A 11 4.60 10.74 8.12
C ARG A 11 5.85 10.31 7.36
N LYS A 12 7.02 10.89 7.65
CA LYS A 12 8.30 10.45 7.10
C LYS A 12 8.61 8.99 7.46
N VAL A 13 8.40 8.62 8.73
CA VAL A 13 8.61 7.24 9.20
C VAL A 13 7.64 6.28 8.51
N VAL A 14 6.35 6.61 8.46
CA VAL A 14 5.32 5.78 7.81
C VAL A 14 5.61 5.63 6.31
N ARG A 15 5.93 6.71 5.59
CA ARG A 15 6.33 6.65 4.17
C ARG A 15 7.51 5.71 3.97
N SER A 16 8.59 5.85 4.76
CA SER A 16 9.75 4.97 4.64
C SER A 16 9.41 3.49 4.90
N ALA A 17 8.58 3.22 5.93
CA ALA A 17 8.12 1.87 6.23
C ALA A 17 7.24 1.30 5.10
N SER A 18 6.35 2.12 4.52
CA SER A 18 5.50 1.76 3.39
C SER A 18 6.33 1.45 2.15
N THR A 19 7.33 2.28 1.78
CA THR A 19 8.21 2.01 0.65
C THR A 19 8.96 0.68 0.80
N LYS A 20 9.53 0.43 1.99
CA LYS A 20 10.22 -0.85 2.27
C LYS A 20 9.27 -2.04 2.14
N PHE A 21 8.04 -1.89 2.64
CA PHE A 21 7.05 -2.95 2.58
C PHE A 21 6.58 -3.21 1.15
N VAL A 22 6.26 -2.16 0.39
CA VAL A 22 5.92 -2.23 -1.04
C VAL A 22 7.02 -2.95 -1.82
N ASN A 23 8.29 -2.60 -1.59
CA ASN A 23 9.40 -3.26 -2.27
C ASN A 23 9.52 -4.75 -1.89
N LYS A 24 9.35 -5.08 -0.61
CA LYS A 24 9.29 -6.49 -0.15
C LYS A 24 8.20 -7.26 -0.87
N VAL A 25 7.01 -6.69 -0.99
CA VAL A 25 5.88 -7.31 -1.70
C VAL A 25 6.16 -7.43 -3.20
N LYS A 26 6.74 -6.40 -3.84
CA LYS A 26 7.15 -6.44 -5.25
C LYS A 26 8.12 -7.61 -5.51
N SER A 27 9.18 -7.74 -4.71
CA SER A 27 10.12 -8.87 -4.84
C SER A 27 9.46 -10.23 -4.60
N PHE A 28 8.56 -10.32 -3.61
CA PHE A 28 7.82 -11.55 -3.37
C PHE A 28 6.90 -11.93 -4.54
N LEU A 29 6.28 -10.94 -5.21
CA LEU A 29 5.44 -11.16 -6.38
C LEU A 29 6.22 -11.72 -7.58
N GLU A 30 7.51 -11.43 -7.69
CA GLU A 30 8.40 -11.95 -8.74
C GLU A 30 8.67 -13.45 -8.55
N THR A 31 8.82 -13.90 -7.31
CA THR A 31 9.05 -15.31 -6.96
C THR A 31 7.76 -16.07 -6.60
N PHE A 32 6.59 -15.44 -6.77
CA PHE A 32 5.32 -16.00 -6.36
C PHE A 32 4.96 -17.25 -7.15
N ASP A 33 4.59 -18.29 -6.41
CA ASP A 33 4.09 -19.56 -6.96
C ASP A 33 2.63 -19.76 -6.57
N SER A 34 1.77 -19.83 -7.58
CA SER A 34 0.33 -20.04 -7.42
C SER A 34 -0.07 -21.44 -6.94
N GLN A 35 0.82 -22.41 -6.95
CA GLN A 35 0.57 -23.75 -6.43
C GLN A 35 1.00 -23.90 -4.96
N ASN A 36 1.75 -22.92 -4.43
CA ASN A 36 2.22 -22.90 -3.06
C ASN A 36 1.18 -22.22 -2.15
N GLU A 37 0.60 -22.96 -1.20
CA GLU A 37 -0.42 -22.45 -0.27
C GLU A 37 0.14 -21.39 0.68
N THR A 38 1.36 -21.58 1.21
CA THR A 38 2.04 -20.59 2.04
C THR A 38 2.24 -19.27 1.29
N HIS A 39 2.54 -19.31 -0.01
CA HIS A 39 2.66 -18.10 -0.81
C HIS A 39 1.32 -17.34 -0.94
N GLN A 40 0.19 -18.05 -0.92
CA GLN A 40 -1.14 -17.44 -1.01
C GLN A 40 -1.61 -16.83 0.30
N GLU A 41 -1.34 -17.51 1.41
CA GLU A 41 -1.58 -16.96 2.75
C GLU A 41 -0.77 -15.67 2.95
N GLN A 42 0.51 -15.68 2.55
CA GLN A 42 1.38 -14.51 2.58
C GLN A 42 0.86 -13.36 1.71
N LEU A 43 0.33 -13.63 0.50
CA LEU A 43 -0.29 -12.58 -0.31
C LEU A 43 -1.49 -11.93 0.38
N SER A 44 -2.32 -12.74 1.04
CA SER A 44 -3.52 -12.27 1.74
C SER A 44 -3.14 -11.40 2.95
N GLU A 45 -2.14 -11.84 3.71
CA GLU A 45 -1.57 -11.07 4.81
C GLU A 45 -0.94 -9.75 4.33
N TYR A 46 -0.20 -9.78 3.21
CA TYR A 46 0.36 -8.58 2.60
C TYR A 46 -0.71 -7.60 2.14
N LEU A 47 -1.84 -8.08 1.65
CA LEU A 47 -2.96 -7.22 1.25
C LEU A 47 -3.53 -6.46 2.45
N LEU A 48 -3.80 -7.17 3.56
CA LEU A 48 -4.29 -6.56 4.80
C LEU A 48 -3.30 -5.53 5.38
N ASN A 49 -2.01 -5.84 5.34
CA ASN A 49 -0.96 -4.93 5.81
C ASN A 49 -0.81 -3.68 4.91
N LEU A 50 -0.99 -3.82 3.59
CA LEU A 50 -1.02 -2.67 2.67
C LEU A 50 -2.24 -1.78 2.94
N ASP A 51 -3.40 -2.36 3.20
CA ASP A 51 -4.61 -1.61 3.56
C ASP A 51 -4.41 -0.82 4.85
N ALA A 52 -3.87 -1.44 5.89
CA ALA A 52 -3.58 -0.76 7.16
C ALA A 52 -2.62 0.43 6.99
N LYS A 53 -1.55 0.26 6.20
CA LYS A 53 -0.59 1.34 5.91
C LYS A 53 -1.19 2.47 5.10
N GLN A 54 -2.10 2.17 4.17
CA GLN A 54 -2.80 3.19 3.39
C GLN A 54 -3.68 4.04 4.30
N ILE A 55 -4.44 3.41 5.20
CA ILE A 55 -5.28 4.11 6.19
C ILE A 55 -4.44 5.00 7.10
N GLU A 56 -3.29 4.50 7.57
CA GLU A 56 -2.36 5.28 8.42
C GLU A 56 -1.84 6.53 7.70
N LEU A 57 -1.41 6.39 6.42
CA LEU A 57 -0.97 7.53 5.62
C LEU A 57 -2.09 8.55 5.38
N GLN A 58 -3.29 8.10 5.07
CA GLN A 58 -4.45 8.98 4.85
C GLN A 58 -4.82 9.75 6.12
N SER A 59 -4.77 9.10 7.28
CA SER A 59 -5.01 9.77 8.57
C SER A 59 -4.00 10.89 8.81
N LEU A 60 -2.70 10.63 8.57
CA LEU A 60 -1.65 11.62 8.74
C LEU A 60 -1.76 12.77 7.73
N ASN A 61 -2.19 12.50 6.49
CA ASN A 61 -2.45 13.54 5.50
C ASN A 61 -3.58 14.46 5.96
N LYS A 62 -4.65 13.91 6.52
CA LYS A 62 -5.77 14.70 7.07
C LYS A 62 -5.37 15.52 8.30
N GLU A 63 -4.49 14.99 9.15
CA GLU A 63 -3.92 15.77 10.27
C GLU A 63 -3.07 16.96 9.76
N VAL A 64 -2.33 16.78 8.65
CA VAL A 64 -1.61 17.88 7.99
C VAL A 64 -2.58 18.91 7.41
N GLU A 65 -3.67 18.48 6.76
CA GLU A 65 -4.73 19.36 6.23
C GLU A 65 -5.32 20.25 7.32
N VAL A 66 -5.60 19.69 8.49
CA VAL A 66 -6.18 20.44 9.63
C VAL A 66 -5.17 21.43 10.22
N LEU A 67 -3.88 21.11 10.18
CA LEU A 67 -2.81 21.93 10.77
C LEU A 67 -2.24 22.98 9.81
N LEU A 68 -2.35 22.78 8.50
CA LEU A 68 -1.94 23.72 7.46
C LEU A 68 -3.17 24.46 6.95
N SER A 69 -3.33 25.72 7.34
CA SER A 69 -4.41 26.59 6.88
C SER A 69 -4.17 27.17 5.48
N ASP A 70 -2.98 26.94 4.92
CA ASP A 70 -2.53 27.42 3.62
C ASP A 70 -2.56 26.27 2.61
N GLU A 71 -3.33 26.45 1.55
CA GLU A 71 -3.61 25.42 0.52
C GLU A 71 -2.36 25.10 -0.31
N GLU A 72 -1.52 26.07 -0.65
CA GLU A 72 -0.28 25.82 -1.42
C GLU A 72 0.74 25.04 -0.59
N LEU A 73 0.85 25.35 0.71
CA LEU A 73 1.70 24.60 1.63
C LEU A 73 1.16 23.18 1.88
N PHE A 74 -0.17 23.00 1.89
CA PHE A 74 -0.78 21.68 1.97
C PHE A 74 -0.48 20.85 0.73
N GLU A 75 -0.75 21.36 -0.47
CA GLU A 75 -0.54 20.63 -1.73
C GLU A 75 0.91 20.18 -1.90
N ALA A 76 1.88 21.08 -1.68
CA ALA A 76 3.30 20.74 -1.71
C ALA A 76 3.69 19.67 -0.66
N GLU A 77 3.02 19.66 0.49
CA GLU A 77 3.27 18.71 1.55
C GLU A 77 2.66 17.32 1.23
N ILE A 78 1.59 17.25 0.45
CA ILE A 78 0.83 16.01 0.18
C ILE A 78 1.32 15.27 -1.07
N GLU A 79 1.97 15.94 -2.03
CA GLU A 79 2.47 15.36 -3.28
C GLU A 79 3.25 14.04 -3.08
N GLY A 80 4.21 14.01 -2.16
CA GLY A 80 4.97 12.79 -1.86
C GLY A 80 4.17 11.68 -1.15
N SER A 81 2.99 11.98 -0.60
CA SER A 81 2.06 10.96 -0.11
C SER A 81 1.26 10.34 -1.25
N LEU A 82 0.88 11.13 -2.27
CA LEU A 82 0.13 10.64 -3.42
C LEU A 82 0.90 9.55 -4.17
N GLU A 83 2.19 9.75 -4.41
CA GLU A 83 3.06 8.73 -5.01
C GLU A 83 3.09 7.43 -4.19
N ASN A 84 3.06 7.53 -2.85
CA ASN A 84 3.01 6.34 -1.99
C ASN A 84 1.65 5.63 -2.06
N GLU A 85 0.55 6.38 -2.12
CA GLU A 85 -0.79 5.82 -2.29
C GLU A 85 -0.94 5.12 -3.65
N GLU A 86 -0.44 5.71 -4.73
CA GLU A 86 -0.42 5.09 -6.06
C GLU A 86 0.36 3.78 -6.07
N ASN A 87 1.57 3.77 -5.49
CA ASN A 87 2.40 2.56 -5.37
C ASN A 87 1.70 1.45 -4.58
N ILE A 88 1.03 1.80 -3.47
CA ILE A 88 0.25 0.83 -2.69
C ILE A 88 -0.92 0.28 -3.53
N ASN A 89 -1.66 1.15 -4.21
CA ASN A 89 -2.80 0.76 -5.04
C ASN A 89 -2.37 -0.15 -6.21
N GLU A 90 -1.25 0.16 -6.86
CA GLU A 90 -0.69 -0.65 -7.94
C GLU A 90 -0.35 -2.07 -7.46
N VAL A 91 0.31 -2.18 -6.29
CA VAL A 91 0.64 -3.49 -5.70
C VAL A 91 -0.61 -4.24 -5.26
N LYS A 92 -1.59 -3.57 -4.64
CA LYS A 92 -2.89 -4.16 -4.30
C LYS A 92 -3.59 -4.72 -5.54
N TYR A 93 -3.58 -3.99 -6.64
CA TYR A 93 -4.13 -4.46 -7.92
C TYR A 93 -3.41 -5.72 -8.42
N LYS A 94 -2.08 -5.73 -8.39
CA LYS A 94 -1.26 -6.89 -8.76
C LYS A 94 -1.58 -8.12 -7.88
N ILE A 95 -1.67 -7.96 -6.56
CA ILE A 95 -2.06 -9.03 -5.63
C ILE A 95 -3.45 -9.57 -5.98
N LYS A 96 -4.45 -8.68 -6.08
CA LYS A 96 -5.83 -9.05 -6.42
C LYS A 96 -5.93 -9.79 -7.75
N SER A 97 -5.16 -9.38 -8.76
CA SER A 97 -5.13 -10.05 -10.06
C SER A 97 -4.59 -11.48 -9.98
N LYS A 98 -3.59 -11.74 -9.12
CA LYS A 98 -3.03 -13.08 -8.90
C LYS A 98 -3.98 -13.97 -8.10
N ILE A 99 -4.70 -13.41 -7.13
CA ILE A 99 -5.75 -14.12 -6.38
C ILE A 99 -6.93 -14.46 -7.29
N ASN A 100 -7.43 -13.50 -8.07
CA ASN A 100 -8.61 -13.68 -8.92
C ASN A 100 -8.37 -14.62 -10.12
N LYS A 101 -7.14 -14.72 -10.64
CA LYS A 101 -6.78 -15.73 -11.68
C LYS A 101 -7.08 -17.17 -11.27
N LYS A 102 -7.26 -17.45 -9.97
CA LYS A 102 -7.65 -18.76 -9.45
C LYS A 102 -9.15 -19.05 -9.66
N ALA A 103 -10.01 -18.03 -9.68
CA ALA A 103 -11.46 -18.19 -9.83
C ALA A 103 -11.89 -18.56 -11.26
N SER A 104 -11.03 -18.37 -12.25
CA SER A 104 -11.36 -18.53 -13.68
C SER A 104 -10.69 -19.73 -14.36
N LYS A 105 -10.09 -20.69 -13.63
CA LYS A 105 -9.65 -21.94 -14.28
C LYS A 105 -10.90 -22.72 -14.71
N PRO A 106 -11.14 -22.93 -16.02
CA PRO A 106 -12.21 -23.80 -16.46
C PRO A 106 -11.87 -25.20 -15.97
N THR A 107 -12.78 -25.81 -15.22
CA THR A 107 -12.75 -27.26 -14.98
C THR A 107 -12.84 -27.90 -16.35
N SER A 108 -11.70 -28.32 -16.91
CA SER A 108 -11.71 -29.14 -18.12
C SER A 108 -12.33 -30.47 -17.74
N CYS A 109 -13.64 -30.62 -17.93
CA CYS A 109 -14.30 -31.91 -17.99
C CYS A 109 -13.57 -32.71 -19.07
N LYS A 110 -12.87 -33.76 -18.64
CA LYS A 110 -12.31 -34.76 -19.54
C LYS A 110 -13.46 -35.57 -20.13
N PHE A 111 -13.30 -35.85 -21.43
CA PHE A 111 -14.11 -36.61 -22.39
C PHE A 111 -15.11 -37.61 -21.81
#